data_AF-A0AAW0GER9-F1
#
_entry.id   AF-A0AAW0GER9-F1
#
_cell.length_a   1.000
_cell.length_b   1.000
_cell.length_c   1.000
_cell.angle_alpha   90.00
_cell.angle_beta   90.00
_cell.angle_gamma   90.00
#
_symmetry.space_group_name_H-M   'P 1'
#
loop_
_entity.id
_entity.type
_entity.pdbx_description
1 polymer ?
#
loop_
_entity_poly.entity_id
_entity_poly.type
_entity_poly.pdbx_seq_one_letter_code
_entity_poly.pdbx_strand_id
1 'polypeptide(L)'
;MSVLAGFIISLPYHLHAISAFPLSFQATVLGTGTALYGIVTLYIVLSTGPYVAYLRWLPHDGRKKPQGIEMTTHTLFMRERITRVYNPAFLVDADKPFTVWKLARNFRLPPFVANIVKVGDEEVVAETFDKSGKVIGRWIVTWGEGGIGVCRSEGKIQRYFSVHQELLPRAIQWGPH
;
A
#
# COMPACT_ATOMS: atom_id res chain seq x y z
N MET A 1 -5.33 -7.65 -13.11
CA MET A 1 -4.98 -8.82 -13.94
C MET A 1 -5.78 -8.92 -15.25
N SER A 2 -7.00 -8.37 -15.36
CA SER A 2 -7.79 -8.42 -16.63
C SER A 2 -7.19 -7.71 -17.85
N VAL A 3 -6.43 -6.63 -17.68
CA VAL A 3 -5.94 -5.83 -18.83
C VAL A 3 -4.78 -6.51 -19.56
N LEU A 4 -3.86 -7.16 -18.82
CA LEU A 4 -2.78 -7.97 -19.39
C LEU A 4 -3.31 -9.23 -20.10
N ALA A 5 -4.39 -9.83 -19.57
CA ALA A 5 -5.05 -10.97 -20.20
C ALA A 5 -5.68 -10.61 -21.55
N GLY A 6 -6.31 -9.43 -21.66
CA GLY A 6 -6.89 -8.95 -22.92
C GLY A 6 -5.87 -8.79 -24.05
N PHE A 7 -4.65 -8.32 -23.75
CA PHE A 7 -3.60 -8.16 -24.77
C PHE A 7 -2.99 -9.50 -25.22
N ILE A 8 -2.80 -10.45 -24.30
CA ILE A 8 -2.31 -11.79 -24.66
C ILE A 8 -3.30 -12.52 -25.56
N ILE A 9 -4.61 -12.31 -25.34
CA ILE A 9 -5.67 -12.93 -26.14
C ILE A 9 -5.83 -12.25 -27.51
N SER A 10 -5.61 -10.94 -27.64
CA SER A 10 -5.70 -10.22 -28.92
C SER A 10 -4.41 -10.22 -29.76
N LEU A 11 -3.25 -10.49 -29.14
CA LEU A 11 -1.94 -10.54 -29.80
C LEU A 11 -1.92 -11.42 -31.07
N PRO A 12 -2.51 -12.65 -31.08
CA PRO A 12 -2.47 -13.53 -32.26
C PRO A 12 -3.25 -12.97 -33.46
N TYR A 13 -4.33 -12.22 -33.19
CA TYR A 13 -5.16 -11.60 -34.23
C TYR A 13 -4.45 -10.41 -34.86
N HIS A 14 -3.78 -9.59 -34.04
CA HIS A 14 -2.93 -8.53 -34.55
C HIS A 14 -1.79 -9.12 -35.39
N LEU A 15 -1.03 -10.09 -34.87
CA LEU A 15 0.11 -10.69 -35.57
C LEU A 15 -0.26 -11.27 -36.96
N HIS A 16 -1.41 -11.92 -37.10
CA HIS A 16 -1.91 -12.35 -38.41
C HIS A 16 -2.18 -11.18 -39.36
N ALA A 17 -2.86 -10.14 -38.89
CA ALA A 17 -3.20 -8.98 -39.72
C ALA A 17 -1.99 -8.14 -40.15
N ILE A 18 -0.94 -8.05 -39.33
CA ILE A 18 0.29 -7.26 -39.67
C ILE A 18 1.34 -8.05 -40.45
N SER A 19 1.23 -9.39 -40.54
CA SER A 19 2.20 -10.26 -41.22
C SER A 19 2.39 -9.93 -42.72
N ALA A 20 1.39 -9.30 -43.35
CA ALA A 20 1.42 -8.88 -44.74
C ALA A 20 2.24 -7.60 -45.00
N PHE A 21 2.66 -6.88 -43.96
CA PHE A 21 3.39 -5.60 -44.08
C PHE A 21 4.91 -5.76 -43.89
N PRO A 22 5.73 -4.81 -44.37
CA PRO A 22 7.18 -4.82 -44.16
C PRO A 22 7.59 -4.87 -42.68
N LEU A 23 8.74 -5.48 -42.38
CA LEU A 23 9.28 -5.67 -41.02
C LEU A 23 9.36 -4.36 -40.21
N SER A 24 9.69 -3.23 -40.84
CA SER A 24 9.76 -1.93 -40.18
C SER A 24 8.39 -1.45 -39.67
N PHE A 25 7.32 -1.71 -40.42
CA PHE A 25 5.95 -1.39 -40.01
C PHE A 25 5.53 -2.29 -38.84
N GLN A 26 5.81 -3.60 -38.93
CA GLN A 26 5.53 -4.57 -37.87
C GLN A 26 6.24 -4.16 -36.56
N ALA A 27 7.53 -3.84 -36.63
CA ALA A 27 8.32 -3.40 -35.48
C ALA A 27 7.76 -2.12 -34.85
N THR A 28 7.32 -1.16 -35.67
CA THR A 28 6.75 0.10 -35.20
C THR A 28 5.42 -0.12 -34.46
N VAL A 29 4.53 -0.93 -35.02
CA VAL A 29 3.21 -1.22 -34.41
C VAL A 29 3.38 -2.00 -33.11
N LEU A 30 4.20 -3.05 -33.11
CA LEU A 30 4.47 -3.85 -31.91
C LEU A 30 5.17 -3.01 -30.83
N GLY A 31 6.13 -2.18 -31.21
CA GLY A 31 6.84 -1.28 -30.30
C GLY A 31 5.88 -0.25 -29.67
N THR A 32 5.03 0.38 -30.46
CA THR A 32 4.07 1.38 -29.98
C THR A 32 3.04 0.77 -29.05
N GLY A 33 2.49 -0.40 -29.44
CA GLY A 33 1.54 -1.14 -28.60
C GLY A 33 2.16 -1.49 -27.25
N THR A 34 3.29 -2.19 -27.24
CA THR A 34 3.97 -2.59 -25.99
C THR A 34 4.33 -1.40 -25.11
N ALA A 35 4.78 -0.28 -25.69
CA ALA A 35 5.07 0.95 -24.96
C ALA A 35 3.81 1.52 -24.27
N LEU A 36 2.68 1.61 -24.98
CA LEU A 36 1.42 2.10 -24.41
C LEU A 36 0.94 1.21 -23.25
N TYR A 37 1.02 -0.11 -23.38
CA TYR A 37 0.67 -1.03 -22.28
C TYR A 37 1.60 -0.89 -21.07
N GLY A 38 2.89 -0.70 -21.32
CA GLY A 38 3.87 -0.42 -20.27
C GLY A 38 3.51 0.85 -19.49
N ILE A 39 3.18 1.93 -20.20
CA ILE A 39 2.78 3.21 -19.60
C ILE A 39 1.51 3.06 -18.76
N VAL A 40 0.48 2.41 -19.29
CA VAL A 40 -0.78 2.19 -18.56
C VAL A 40 -0.57 1.34 -17.31
N THR A 41 0.22 0.27 -17.42
CA THR A 41 0.52 -0.61 -16.27
C THR A 41 1.30 0.16 -15.20
N LEU A 42 2.28 0.96 -15.60
CA LEU A 42 3.03 1.82 -14.69
C LEU A 42 2.11 2.83 -13.99
N TYR A 43 1.20 3.46 -14.73
CA TYR A 43 0.23 4.40 -14.15
C TYR A 43 -0.65 3.73 -13.08
N ILE A 44 -1.16 2.52 -13.37
CA ILE A 44 -1.94 1.75 -12.40
C ILE A 44 -1.08 1.48 -11.16
N VAL A 45 0.12 0.91 -11.31
CA VAL A 45 1.00 0.56 -10.18
C VAL A 45 1.41 1.77 -9.33
N LEU A 46 1.60 2.95 -9.92
CA LEU A 46 1.91 4.18 -9.19
C LEU A 46 0.68 4.77 -8.48
N SER A 47 -0.50 4.54 -9.05
CA SER A 47 -1.77 5.01 -8.51
C SER A 47 -2.29 4.10 -7.40
N THR A 48 -2.07 2.79 -7.51
CA THR A 48 -2.50 1.78 -6.54
C THR A 48 -1.40 1.50 -5.53
N GLY A 49 -1.72 1.45 -4.24
CA GLY A 49 -0.80 0.90 -3.25
C GLY A 49 -0.51 -0.59 -3.51
N PRO A 50 0.60 -1.15 -2.98
CA PRO A 50 0.84 -2.58 -3.06
C PRO A 50 -0.28 -3.35 -2.35
N TYR A 51 -0.58 -4.51 -2.91
CA TYR A 51 -1.61 -5.39 -2.41
C TYR A 51 -1.15 -6.12 -1.14
N VAL A 52 -2.02 -6.13 -0.13
CA VAL A 52 -1.82 -6.88 1.12
C VAL A 52 -2.18 -8.33 0.87
N ALA A 53 -1.16 -9.19 0.84
CA ALA A 53 -1.32 -10.63 0.66
C ALA A 53 -1.79 -11.31 1.95
N TYR A 54 -1.26 -10.87 3.09
CA TYR A 54 -1.60 -11.41 4.40
C TYR A 54 -1.81 -10.27 5.39
N LEU A 55 -2.86 -10.39 6.19
CA LEU A 55 -3.16 -9.49 7.29
C LEU A 55 -3.25 -10.31 8.57
N ARG A 56 -2.46 -9.95 9.57
CA ARG A 56 -2.41 -10.65 10.86
C ARG A 56 -2.48 -9.64 12.00
N TRP A 57 -3.30 -9.95 13.00
CA TRP A 57 -3.29 -9.17 14.25
C TRP A 57 -2.09 -9.57 15.09
N LEU A 58 -1.35 -8.58 15.57
CA LEU A 58 -0.28 -8.80 16.52
C LEU A 58 -0.92 -9.11 17.89
N PRO A 59 -0.38 -10.10 18.63
CA PRO A 59 -0.87 -10.40 19.96
C PRO A 59 -0.73 -9.15 20.85
N HIS A 60 -1.72 -8.95 21.72
CA HIS A 60 -1.64 -7.93 22.76
C HIS A 60 -0.56 -8.37 23.75
N ASP A 61 0.68 -7.92 23.53
CA ASP A 61 1.73 -8.05 24.54
C ASP A 61 1.22 -7.23 25.74
N GLY A 62 1.05 -7.86 26.90
CA GLY A 62 0.26 -7.38 28.07
C GLY A 62 0.70 -6.05 28.70
N ARG A 63 1.48 -5.25 27.98
CA ARG A 63 1.94 -3.89 28.24
C ARG A 63 1.23 -2.90 27.30
N LYS A 64 -0.03 -2.57 27.62
CA LYS A 64 -0.72 -1.30 27.28
C LYS A 64 -0.85 -0.86 25.80
N LYS A 65 -0.29 -1.55 24.80
CA LYS A 65 -0.42 -1.14 23.39
C LYS A 65 -1.70 -1.72 22.76
N PRO A 66 -2.48 -0.94 21.99
CA PRO A 66 -3.61 -1.49 21.24
C PRO A 66 -3.14 -2.62 20.33
N GLN A 67 -4.06 -3.54 20.01
CA GLN A 67 -3.77 -4.69 19.15
C GLN A 67 -3.21 -4.19 17.80
N GLY A 68 -1.92 -4.44 17.56
CA GLY A 68 -1.27 -4.01 16.32
C GLY A 68 -1.71 -4.85 15.12
N ILE A 69 -1.44 -4.38 13.91
CA ILE A 69 -1.67 -5.11 12.67
C ILE A 69 -0.34 -5.30 11.95
N GLU A 70 -0.10 -6.51 11.45
CA GLU A 70 0.97 -6.85 10.54
C GLU A 70 0.38 -7.11 9.15
N MET A 71 0.92 -6.44 8.14
CA MET A 71 0.53 -6.57 6.75
C MET A 71 1.72 -6.99 5.91
N THR A 72 1.57 -8.08 5.17
CA THR A 72 2.56 -8.54 4.21
C THR A 72 2.16 -8.08 2.82
N THR A 73 3.07 -7.38 2.15
CA THR A 73 2.90 -6.82 0.81
C THR A 73 4.01 -7.28 -0.12
N HIS A 74 3.77 -7.25 -1.42
CA HIS A 74 4.77 -7.56 -2.43
C HIS A 74 5.04 -6.32 -3.29
N THR A 75 6.31 -6.03 -3.53
CA THR A 75 6.72 -5.04 -4.55
C THR A 75 6.50 -5.57 -5.96
N LEU A 76 6.58 -4.70 -6.97
CA LEU A 76 6.48 -5.09 -8.39
C LEU A 76 7.43 -6.23 -8.78
N PHE A 77 8.61 -6.29 -8.16
CA PHE A 77 9.61 -7.34 -8.37
C PHE A 77 9.42 -8.56 -7.44
N MET A 78 8.20 -8.79 -6.95
CA MET A 78 7.85 -9.87 -6.01
C MET A 78 8.69 -9.91 -4.74
N ARG A 79 9.31 -8.78 -4.34
CA ARG A 79 10.03 -8.71 -3.07
C ARG A 79 9.03 -8.47 -1.95
N GLU A 80 9.01 -9.38 -1.00
CA GLU A 80 8.18 -9.29 0.20
C GLU A 80 8.59 -8.11 1.10
N ARG A 81 7.57 -7.44 1.63
CA ARG A 81 7.66 -6.34 2.60
C ARG A 81 6.64 -6.56 3.69
N ILE A 82 7.11 -6.67 4.93
CA ILE A 82 6.25 -6.86 6.10
C ILE A 82 6.14 -5.51 6.78
N THR A 83 4.93 -4.99 6.98
CA THR A 83 4.71 -3.73 7.68
C THR A 83 3.91 -3.97 8.94
N ARG A 84 4.47 -3.58 10.09
CA ARG A 84 3.82 -3.64 11.39
C ARG A 84 3.33 -2.26 11.76
N VAL A 85 2.05 -2.14 12.06
CA VAL A 85 1.41 -0.94 12.58
C VAL A 85 1.04 -1.23 14.02
N TYR A 86 1.72 -0.57 14.96
CA TYR A 86 1.53 -0.80 16.39
C TYR A 86 0.23 -0.21 16.92
N ASN A 87 -0.26 0.84 16.26
CA ASN A 87 -1.53 1.47 16.60
C ASN A 87 -2.40 1.61 15.34
N PRO A 88 -3.41 0.74 15.14
CA PRO A 88 -4.27 0.78 13.96
C PRO A 88 -5.06 2.08 13.80
N ALA A 89 -5.21 2.91 14.83
CA ALA A 89 -5.89 4.20 14.72
C ALA A 89 -5.20 5.16 13.72
N PHE A 90 -3.92 4.92 13.41
CA PHE A 90 -3.18 5.67 12.40
C PHE A 90 -3.43 5.20 10.96
N LEU A 91 -4.15 4.10 10.77
CA LEU A 91 -4.68 3.69 9.47
C LEU A 91 -6.00 4.42 9.22
N VAL A 92 -6.02 5.21 8.17
CA VAL A 92 -7.20 5.96 7.73
C VAL A 92 -7.51 5.59 6.28
N ASP A 93 -8.73 5.86 5.85
CA ASP A 93 -9.12 5.60 4.46
C ASP A 93 -8.24 6.40 3.48
N ALA A 94 -7.86 5.74 2.40
CA ALA A 94 -6.99 6.34 1.41
C ALA A 94 -7.79 7.20 0.41
N ASP A 95 -7.23 8.35 0.03
CA ASP A 95 -7.83 9.22 -1.01
C ASP A 95 -7.51 8.71 -2.43
N LYS A 96 -6.78 7.59 -2.54
CA LYS A 96 -6.30 7.04 -3.81
C LYS A 96 -7.23 5.93 -4.29
N PRO A 97 -7.53 5.86 -5.60
CA PRO A 97 -8.33 4.76 -6.15
C PRO A 97 -7.65 3.41 -5.90
N PHE A 98 -8.47 2.40 -5.59
CA PHE A 98 -8.06 1.01 -5.31
C PHE A 98 -7.16 0.80 -4.08
N THR A 99 -6.86 1.86 -3.32
CA THR A 99 -6.15 1.76 -2.04
C THR A 99 -7.19 1.86 -0.94
N VAL A 100 -7.14 0.96 0.04
CA VAL A 100 -8.11 0.96 1.15
C VAL A 100 -7.58 1.80 2.29
N TRP A 101 -6.35 1.56 2.73
CA TRP A 101 -5.77 2.26 3.88
C TRP A 101 -4.51 3.05 3.53
N LYS A 102 -4.30 4.15 4.27
CA LYS A 102 -3.05 4.91 4.29
C LYS A 102 -2.64 5.22 5.73
N LEU A 103 -1.34 5.37 5.98
CA LEU A 103 -0.86 5.97 7.22
C LEU A 103 -1.16 7.48 7.23
N ALA A 104 -1.80 7.92 8.31
CA ALA A 104 -2.16 9.31 8.54
C ALA A 104 -0.91 10.19 8.67
N ARG A 105 -0.94 11.36 8.01
CA ARG A 105 0.13 12.39 8.13
C ARG A 105 -0.05 13.26 9.36
N ASN A 106 -1.30 13.53 9.71
CA ASN A 106 -1.65 14.28 10.90
C ASN A 106 -2.64 13.40 11.66
N PHE A 107 -2.45 13.29 12.95
CA PHE A 107 -3.31 12.52 13.82
C PHE A 107 -3.64 13.36 15.04
N ARG A 108 -4.87 13.27 15.54
CA ARG A 108 -5.27 13.98 16.76
C ARG A 108 -5.77 12.98 17.75
N LEU A 109 -5.12 12.92 18.91
CA LEU A 109 -5.61 12.11 20.01
C LEU A 109 -6.94 12.68 20.54
N PRO A 110 -7.88 11.82 20.93
CA PRO A 110 -9.06 12.25 21.65
C PRO A 110 -8.67 13.03 22.92
N PRO A 111 -9.47 14.05 23.33
CA PRO A 111 -9.10 14.93 24.45
C PRO A 111 -8.82 14.20 25.77
N PHE A 112 -9.48 13.06 26.01
CA PHE A 112 -9.33 12.27 27.23
C PHE A 112 -7.97 11.54 27.34
N VAL A 113 -7.28 11.30 26.22
CA VAL A 113 -5.96 10.65 26.16
C VAL A 113 -4.85 11.62 25.75
N ALA A 114 -5.18 12.85 25.34
CA ALA A 114 -4.21 13.85 24.91
C ALA A 114 -3.17 14.19 26.00
N ASN A 115 -3.55 14.13 27.28
CA ASN A 115 -2.66 14.41 28.41
C ASN A 115 -1.64 13.28 28.71
N ILE A 116 -1.77 12.12 28.07
CA ILE A 116 -0.84 11.00 28.27
C ILE A 116 0.49 11.26 27.56
N VAL A 117 0.46 12.09 26.52
CA VAL A 117 1.60 12.27 25.62
C VAL A 117 2.28 13.61 25.90
N LYS A 118 3.61 13.60 25.91
CA LYS A 118 4.41 14.80 26.14
C LYS A 118 4.64 15.53 24.83
N VAL A 119 4.60 16.86 24.88
CA VAL A 119 4.96 17.71 23.74
C VAL A 119 6.42 17.48 23.39
N GLY A 120 6.71 17.29 22.10
CA GLY A 120 8.03 16.97 21.56
C GLY A 120 8.39 15.48 21.60
N ASP A 121 7.54 14.63 22.18
CA ASP A 121 7.80 13.19 22.23
C ASP A 121 7.67 12.56 20.84
N GLU A 122 8.55 11.61 20.53
CA GLU A 122 8.54 10.88 19.26
C GLU A 122 8.20 9.40 19.50
N GLU A 123 7.20 8.90 18.78
CA GLU A 123 6.81 7.50 18.84
C GLU A 123 6.87 6.84 17.47
N VAL A 124 7.42 5.62 17.40
CA VAL A 124 7.35 4.79 16.20
C VAL A 124 5.98 4.11 16.15
N VAL A 125 5.16 4.52 15.20
CA VAL A 125 3.79 4.03 15.00
C VAL A 125 3.76 2.82 14.08
N ALA A 126 4.63 2.81 13.08
CA ALA A 126 4.75 1.70 12.14
C ALA A 126 6.18 1.49 11.68
N GLU A 127 6.51 0.25 11.36
CA GLU A 127 7.80 -0.13 10.77
C GLU A 127 7.59 -1.07 9.59
N THR A 128 8.37 -0.88 8.53
CA THR A 128 8.44 -1.81 7.40
C THR A 128 9.76 -2.56 7.46
N PHE A 129 9.65 -3.88 7.33
CA PHE A 129 10.74 -4.85 7.33
C PHE A 129 10.91 -5.45 5.94
N ASP A 130 12.13 -5.88 5.64
CA ASP A 130 12.38 -6.79 4.53
C ASP A 130 12.16 -8.26 4.93
N LYS A 131 12.28 -9.17 3.94
CA LYS A 131 12.15 -10.61 4.14
C LYS A 131 13.14 -11.20 5.17
N SER A 132 14.26 -10.52 5.43
CA SER A 132 15.24 -10.95 6.43
C SER A 132 14.94 -10.42 7.83
N GLY A 133 13.85 -9.65 8.00
CA GLY A 133 13.48 -9.04 9.27
C GLY A 133 14.23 -7.75 9.57
N LYS A 134 14.97 -7.18 8.61
CA LYS A 134 15.64 -5.88 8.77
C LYS A 134 14.64 -4.75 8.56
N VAL A 135 14.60 -3.79 9.49
CA VAL A 135 13.83 -2.55 9.34
C VAL A 135 14.40 -1.74 8.18
N ILE A 136 13.57 -1.43 7.19
CA ILE A 136 13.94 -0.60 6.04
C ILE A 136 13.26 0.77 6.06
N GLY A 137 12.25 0.97 6.91
CA GLY A 137 11.59 2.26 7.08
C GLY A 137 10.70 2.31 8.31
N ARG A 138 10.48 3.53 8.79
CA ARG A 138 9.71 3.83 10.00
C ARG A 138 8.71 4.95 9.72
N TRP A 139 7.58 4.89 10.41
CA TRP A 139 6.60 5.95 10.48
C TRP A 139 6.59 6.47 11.91
N ILE A 140 7.04 7.71 12.07
CA ILE A 140 7.28 8.33 13.38
C ILE A 140 6.28 9.45 13.53
N VAL A 141 5.59 9.51 14.67
CA VAL A 141 4.77 10.65 15.06
C VAL A 141 5.54 11.51 16.05
N THR A 142 5.57 12.82 15.80
CA THR A 142 6.04 13.82 16.74
C THR A 142 4.83 14.49 17.35
N TRP A 143 4.71 14.47 18.67
CA TRP A 143 3.55 14.99 19.37
C TRP A 143 3.70 16.47 19.71
N GLY A 144 2.68 17.25 19.38
CA GLY A 144 2.54 18.66 19.71
C GLY A 144 1.54 18.90 20.84
N GLU A 145 1.24 20.16 21.08
CA GLU A 145 0.24 20.57 22.08
C GLU A 145 -1.15 20.02 21.76
N GLY A 146 -1.92 19.72 22.81
CA GLY A 146 -3.30 19.24 22.68
C GLY A 146 -3.44 17.87 22.00
N GLY A 147 -2.38 17.06 21.96
CA GLY A 147 -2.39 15.72 21.36
C GLY A 147 -2.39 15.72 19.83
N ILE A 148 -1.95 16.81 19.19
CA ILE A 148 -1.76 16.90 17.74
C ILE A 148 -0.46 16.21 17.37
N GLY A 149 -0.52 15.08 16.67
CA GLY A 149 0.64 14.36 16.16
C GLY A 149 0.90 14.68 14.68
N VAL A 150 2.13 15.05 14.36
CA VAL A 150 2.61 15.18 12.97
C VAL A 150 3.48 13.98 12.64
N CYS A 151 3.11 13.24 11.61
CA CYS A 151 3.79 12.03 11.21
C CYS A 151 4.80 12.29 10.09
N ARG A 152 5.99 11.68 10.22
CA ARG A 152 7.06 11.72 9.23
C ARG A 152 7.50 10.30 8.85
N SER A 153 7.92 10.17 7.59
CA SER A 153 8.57 8.96 7.09
C SER A 153 10.07 9.01 7.32
N GLU A 154 10.63 7.89 7.72
CA GLU A 154 12.06 7.63 7.68
C GLU A 154 12.32 6.37 6.84
N GLY A 155 13.29 6.43 5.92
CA GLY A 155 13.63 5.29 5.05
C GLY A 155 12.52 4.91 4.05
N LYS A 156 12.39 3.61 3.79
CA LYS A 156 11.47 3.01 2.80
C LYS A 156 10.22 2.42 3.46
N ILE A 157 9.47 3.28 4.15
CA ILE A 157 8.20 2.90 4.80
C ILE A 157 7.08 2.68 3.77
N GLN A 158 6.31 1.60 3.95
CA GLN A 158 5.10 1.37 3.18
C GLN A 158 3.95 2.18 3.78
N ARG A 159 3.43 3.16 3.03
CA ARG A 159 2.38 4.08 3.52
C ARG A 159 0.97 3.73 3.06
N TYR A 160 0.83 3.14 1.89
CA TYR A 160 -0.45 2.85 1.25
C TYR A 160 -0.66 1.35 1.16
N PHE A 161 -1.88 0.89 1.40
CA PHE A 161 -2.22 -0.52 1.46
C PHE A 161 -3.51 -0.79 0.69
N SER A 162 -3.42 -1.64 -0.33
CA SER A 162 -4.58 -2.14 -1.06
C SER A 162 -5.01 -3.45 -0.39
N VAL A 163 -6.14 -3.42 0.31
CA VAL A 163 -6.62 -4.56 1.12
C VAL A 163 -7.86 -5.16 0.46
N HIS A 164 -7.91 -6.48 0.35
CA HIS A 164 -9.11 -7.16 -0.13
C HIS A 164 -10.18 -7.21 0.96
N GLN A 165 -11.46 -7.09 0.59
CA GLN A 165 -12.58 -7.12 1.54
C GLN A 165 -12.61 -8.40 2.39
N GLU A 166 -12.16 -9.52 1.84
CA GLU A 166 -12.10 -10.81 2.53
C GLU A 166 -11.06 -10.87 3.66
N LEU A 167 -10.02 -10.02 3.60
CA LEU A 167 -9.01 -9.91 4.64
C LEU A 167 -9.43 -8.99 5.78
N LEU A 168 -10.51 -8.21 5.59
CA LEU A 168 -11.07 -7.38 6.64
C LEU A 168 -11.87 -8.26 7.63
N PRO A 169 -11.69 -8.10 8.94
CA PRO A 169 -12.56 -8.75 9.91
C PRO A 169 -14.03 -8.38 9.61
N ARG A 170 -14.96 -9.32 9.78
CA ARG A 170 -16.41 -9.08 9.56
C ARG A 170 -16.95 -7.84 10.27
N ALA A 171 -16.34 -7.41 11.39
CA ALA A 171 -16.73 -6.20 12.12
C ALA A 171 -16.36 -4.87 11.42
N ILE A 172 -15.44 -4.90 10.45
CA ILE A 172 -14.99 -3.74 9.65
C ILE A 172 -15.56 -3.80 8.22
N GLN A 173 -16.24 -4.89 7.86
CA GLN A 173 -17.05 -5.01 6.64
C GLN A 173 -18.36 -4.22 6.81
N TRP A 174 -18.28 -2.89 6.85
CA TRP A 174 -19.46 -2.04 6.58
C TRP A 174 -19.87 -2.31 5.12
N GLY A 175 -21.09 -2.75 4.80
CA GLY A 175 -22.38 -2.13 5.13
C GLY A 175 -22.81 -1.28 3.91
N PRO A 176 -24.01 -1.44 3.34
CA PRO A 176 -24.28 -1.23 1.92
C PRO A 176 -24.23 0.24 1.51
N HIS A 177 -23.64 0.48 0.33
CA HIS A 177 -24.01 1.59 -0.54
C HIS A 177 -24.70 1.00 -1.77
#